data_AF-W4P7R8-F1
#
_entry.id   AF-W4P7R8-F1
#
_cell.length_a   1.000
_cell.length_b   1.000
_cell.length_c   1.000
_cell.angle_alpha   90.00
_cell.angle_beta   90.00
_cell.angle_gamma   90.00
#
_symmetry.space_group_name_H-M   'P 1'
#
loop_
_entity.id
_entity.type
_entity.pdbx_description
1 polymer ?
#
loop_
_entity_poly.entity_id
_entity_poly.type
_entity_poly.pdbx_seq_one_letter_code
_entity_poly.pdbx_strand_id
1 'polypeptide(L)'
;MKFQGTELYLPQGEYTVVCWANASAENSKLGGFQTGKTIADLFVEHPQAQTSQEIPTLDRLLFATASLSVNERNAGMETEVKFSTKTIRMSVLLKGISLQPKIRMDGLASALHPVKDNDTGEWKVLPVEQGKTYVPSVEYDGTKKEAVA
;
A
#
# COMPACT_ATOMS: atom_id res chain seq x y z
N MET A 1 -23.98 -1.06 -20.62
CA MET A 1 -22.81 -0.79 -19.74
C MET A 1 -22.57 -2.01 -18.87
N LYS A 2 -21.32 -2.41 -18.64
CA LYS A 2 -20.97 -3.49 -17.71
C LYS A 2 -20.64 -2.84 -16.37
N PHE A 3 -21.29 -3.28 -15.29
CA PHE A 3 -21.00 -2.80 -13.94
C PHE A 3 -19.50 -2.94 -13.64
N GLN A 4 -18.90 -1.85 -13.14
CA GLN A 4 -17.52 -1.83 -12.66
C GLN A 4 -17.55 -1.46 -11.18
N GLY A 5 -17.72 -2.47 -10.34
CA GLY A 5 -17.77 -2.30 -8.89
C GLY A 5 -17.76 -3.64 -8.16
N THR A 6 -18.00 -3.59 -6.86
CA THR A 6 -18.15 -4.77 -6.00
C THR A 6 -19.50 -4.71 -5.32
N GLU A 7 -20.22 -5.82 -5.33
CA GLU A 7 -21.47 -5.99 -4.62
C GLU A 7 -21.20 -6.69 -3.29
N LEU A 8 -21.73 -6.14 -2.19
CA LEU A 8 -21.60 -6.70 -0.85
C LEU A 8 -22.99 -6.95 -0.27
N TYR A 9 -23.22 -8.15 0.24
CA TYR A 9 -24.44 -8.52 0.94
C TYR A 9 -24.22 -8.43 2.44
N LEU A 10 -24.62 -7.30 3.01
CA LEU A 10 -24.43 -7.00 4.43
C LEU A 10 -25.78 -6.89 5.14
N PRO A 11 -25.91 -7.38 6.40
CA PRO A 11 -27.05 -7.09 7.25
C PRO A 11 -27.23 -5.58 7.49
N GLN A 12 -28.37 -5.20 8.08
CA GLN A 12 -28.58 -3.82 8.53
C GLN A 12 -27.52 -3.43 9.58
N GLY A 13 -26.90 -2.26 9.40
CA GLY A 13 -25.86 -1.77 10.28
C GLY A 13 -25.02 -0.64 9.69
N GLU A 14 -24.11 -0.13 10.51
CA GLU A 14 -23.11 0.86 10.13
C GLU A 14 -21.76 0.18 9.91
N TYR A 15 -21.17 0.41 8.74
CA TYR A 15 -19.95 -0.23 8.29
C TYR A 15 -18.90 0.81 7.92
N THR A 16 -17.64 0.46 8.12
CA THR A 16 -16.51 1.15 7.49
C THR A 16 -15.85 0.18 6.54
N VAL A 17 -15.89 0.50 5.25
CA VAL A 17 -15.20 -0.24 4.19
C VAL A 17 -13.76 0.26 4.14
N VAL A 18 -12.80 -0.65 4.07
CA VAL A 18 -11.38 -0.36 3.92
C VAL A 18 -10.86 -1.12 2.70
N CYS A 19 -10.18 -0.41 1.81
CA CYS A 19 -9.65 -0.99 0.58
C CYS A 19 -8.17 -0.67 0.41
N TRP A 20 -7.39 -1.72 0.11
CA TRP A 20 -6.06 -1.62 -0.46
C TRP A 20 -6.13 -2.05 -1.91
N ALA A 21 -5.55 -1.27 -2.83
CA ALA A 21 -5.44 -1.66 -4.23
C ALA A 21 -3.98 -1.75 -4.67
N ASN A 22 -3.76 -2.56 -5.72
CA ASN A 22 -2.45 -2.94 -6.26
C ASN A 22 -1.53 -3.67 -5.27
N ALA A 23 -2.09 -4.26 -4.21
CA ALA A 23 -1.32 -5.17 -3.36
C ALA A 23 -1.11 -6.50 -4.11
N SER A 24 0.15 -6.91 -4.26
CA SER A 24 0.55 -8.20 -4.81
C SER A 24 1.14 -9.08 -3.74
N ALA A 25 0.98 -10.41 -3.82
CA ALA A 25 1.54 -11.31 -2.80
C ALA A 25 3.07 -11.32 -2.81
N GLU A 26 3.67 -10.93 -3.94
CA GLU A 26 5.11 -10.84 -4.16
C GLU A 26 5.74 -9.70 -3.36
N ASN A 27 5.10 -8.52 -3.32
CA ASN A 27 5.69 -7.32 -2.71
C ASN A 27 4.86 -6.73 -1.56
N SER A 28 3.66 -7.24 -1.29
CA SER A 28 2.74 -6.71 -0.29
C SER A 28 2.04 -7.83 0.49
N LYS A 29 2.28 -7.87 1.79
CA LYS A 29 1.56 -8.71 2.74
C LYS A 29 0.56 -7.84 3.51
N LEU A 30 -0.72 -8.11 3.31
CA LEU A 30 -1.81 -7.49 4.08
C LEU A 30 -2.11 -8.32 5.34
N GLY A 31 -2.27 -7.67 6.49
CA GLY A 31 -2.54 -8.34 7.76
C GLY A 31 -3.47 -7.56 8.68
N GLY A 32 -3.81 -8.17 9.83
CA GLY A 32 -4.75 -7.60 10.81
C GLY A 32 -6.22 -8.00 10.62
N PHE A 33 -6.53 -8.82 9.62
CA PHE A 33 -7.88 -9.33 9.37
C PHE A 33 -8.20 -10.53 10.27
N GLN A 34 -8.53 -10.27 11.53
CA GLN A 34 -8.93 -11.31 12.49
C GLN A 34 -10.11 -10.85 13.34
N THR A 35 -10.95 -11.80 13.78
CA THR A 35 -12.06 -11.50 14.69
C THR A 35 -11.56 -10.82 15.96
N GLY A 36 -12.21 -9.73 16.38
CA GLY A 36 -11.80 -8.92 17.52
C GLY A 36 -10.73 -7.87 17.22
N LYS A 37 -10.23 -7.80 15.98
CA LYS A 37 -9.35 -6.73 15.51
C LYS A 37 -10.14 -5.58 14.90
N THR A 38 -9.53 -4.40 14.93
CA THR A 38 -10.08 -3.15 14.41
C THR A 38 -9.31 -2.71 13.16
N ILE A 39 -9.79 -1.69 12.47
CA ILE A 39 -9.09 -1.09 11.32
C ILE A 39 -7.68 -0.60 11.73
N ALA A 40 -7.49 -0.18 12.98
CA ALA A 40 -6.19 0.26 13.49
C ALA A 40 -5.17 -0.88 13.66
N ASP A 41 -5.63 -2.15 13.67
CA ASP A 41 -4.75 -3.32 13.67
C ASP A 41 -4.33 -3.76 12.26
N LEU A 42 -4.89 -3.14 11.21
CA LEU A 42 -4.54 -3.46 9.84
C LEU A 42 -3.14 -2.96 9.50
N PHE A 43 -2.43 -3.72 8.68
CA PHE A 43 -1.13 -3.30 8.17
C PHE A 43 -0.90 -3.85 6.76
N VAL A 44 0.01 -3.19 6.06
CA VAL A 44 0.65 -3.69 4.84
C VAL A 44 2.15 -3.59 5.00
N GLU A 45 2.88 -4.65 4.69
CA GLU A 45 4.34 -4.67 4.75
C GLU A 45 4.93 -5.49 3.60
N HIS A 46 6.22 -5.36 3.35
CA HIS A 46 6.89 -6.28 2.42
C HIS A 46 6.89 -7.70 3.01
N PRO A 47 6.64 -8.78 2.24
CA PRO A 47 6.65 -10.15 2.77
C PRO A 47 7.94 -10.55 3.52
N GLN A 48 9.07 -9.94 3.16
CA GLN A 48 10.38 -10.15 3.80
C GLN A 48 10.72 -9.12 4.89
N ALA A 49 9.83 -8.19 5.23
CA ALA A 49 10.10 -7.12 6.20
C ALA A 49 10.53 -7.68 7.57
N GLN A 50 9.98 -8.82 7.99
CA GLN A 50 10.32 -9.43 9.28
C GLN A 50 11.55 -10.35 9.24
N THR A 51 11.94 -10.83 8.05
CA THR A 51 12.97 -11.88 7.90
C THR A 51 14.25 -11.40 7.25
N SER A 52 14.24 -10.22 6.61
CA SER A 52 15.41 -9.64 5.94
C SER A 52 15.65 -8.20 6.38
N GLN A 53 16.92 -7.80 6.39
CA GLN A 53 17.34 -6.41 6.60
C GLN A 53 17.33 -5.59 5.31
N GLU A 54 17.58 -6.25 4.18
CA GLU A 54 17.48 -5.67 2.84
C GLU A 54 16.18 -6.16 2.18
N ILE A 55 15.35 -5.24 1.69
CA ILE A 55 14.11 -5.57 0.98
C ILE A 55 14.04 -4.80 -0.35
N PRO A 56 13.38 -5.34 -1.39
CA PRO A 56 13.04 -4.56 -2.56
C PRO A 56 11.93 -3.55 -2.24
N THR A 57 11.59 -2.68 -3.19
CA THR A 57 10.53 -1.68 -3.04
C THR A 57 9.15 -2.32 -2.96
N LEU A 58 8.24 -1.69 -2.20
CA LEU A 58 6.82 -2.05 -2.17
C LEU A 58 6.13 -1.74 -3.50
N ASP A 59 4.94 -2.36 -3.71
CA ASP A 59 4.04 -1.98 -4.79
C ASP A 59 3.62 -0.50 -4.67
N ARG A 60 3.13 0.08 -5.78
CA ARG A 60 2.38 1.34 -5.73
C ARG A 60 0.99 1.09 -5.14
N LEU A 61 0.89 1.26 -3.83
CA LEU A 61 -0.32 1.00 -3.06
C LEU A 61 -1.25 2.21 -3.09
N LEU A 62 -2.52 1.92 -3.30
CA LEU A 62 -3.60 2.86 -3.09
C LEU A 62 -4.41 2.43 -1.87
N PHE A 63 -4.93 3.40 -1.14
CA PHE A 63 -5.77 3.16 0.03
C PHE A 63 -7.02 4.03 -0.02
N ALA A 64 -8.14 3.46 0.42
CA ALA A 64 -9.41 4.14 0.56
C ALA A 64 -10.16 3.64 1.80
N THR A 65 -10.98 4.52 2.36
CA THR A 65 -12.01 4.16 3.33
C THR A 65 -13.33 4.82 2.98
N ALA A 66 -14.44 4.15 3.24
CA ALA A 66 -15.77 4.72 3.09
C ALA A 66 -16.67 4.27 4.24
N SER A 67 -17.57 5.16 4.68
CA SER A 67 -18.62 4.81 5.63
C SER A 67 -19.87 4.39 4.87
N LEU A 68 -20.51 3.31 5.30
CA LEU A 68 -21.68 2.73 4.67
C LEU A 68 -22.75 2.45 5.74
N SER A 69 -23.93 3.03 5.58
CA SER A 69 -25.11 2.71 6.38
C SER A 69 -26.04 1.82 5.57
N VAL A 70 -26.21 0.57 6.01
CA VAL A 70 -27.15 -0.38 5.40
C VAL A 70 -28.42 -0.36 6.23
N ASN A 71 -29.52 0.09 5.64
CA ASN A 71 -30.84 0.09 6.23
C ASN A 71 -31.91 -0.03 5.13
N GLU A 72 -33.17 -0.21 5.48
CA GLU A 72 -34.28 -0.41 4.52
C GLU A 72 -34.41 0.72 3.48
N ARG A 73 -33.96 1.95 3.80
CA ARG A 73 -34.04 3.11 2.90
C ARG A 73 -32.88 3.19 1.91
N ASN A 74 -31.75 2.54 2.24
CA ASN A 74 -30.49 2.64 1.50
C ASN A 74 -30.07 1.29 0.88
N ALA A 75 -30.93 0.27 0.94
CA ALA A 75 -30.66 -1.03 0.35
C ALA A 75 -30.45 -0.90 -1.17
N GLY A 76 -29.24 -1.24 -1.65
CA GLY A 76 -28.86 -1.14 -3.06
C GLY A 76 -28.28 0.22 -3.49
N MET A 77 -28.03 1.14 -2.56
CA MET A 77 -27.40 2.41 -2.89
C MET A 77 -25.91 2.22 -3.23
N GLU A 78 -25.47 2.81 -4.34
CA GLU A 78 -24.07 2.82 -4.73
C GLU A 78 -23.28 3.79 -3.84
N THR A 79 -22.11 3.33 -3.37
CA THR A 79 -21.17 4.15 -2.60
C THR A 79 -19.87 4.30 -3.38
N GLU A 80 -19.46 5.53 -3.64
CA GLU A 80 -18.18 5.83 -4.29
C GLU A 80 -17.04 5.69 -3.29
N VAL A 81 -16.00 4.93 -3.65
CA VAL A 81 -14.79 4.73 -2.84
C VAL A 81 -13.60 5.43 -3.51
N LYS A 82 -13.11 6.51 -2.91
CA LYS A 82 -12.05 7.34 -3.48
C LYS A 82 -10.67 6.89 -3.01
N PHE A 83 -9.91 6.31 -3.93
CA PHE A 83 -8.54 5.87 -3.66
C PHE A 83 -7.55 7.03 -3.65
N SER A 84 -6.61 6.99 -2.70
CA SER A 84 -5.46 7.88 -2.63
C SER A 84 -4.16 7.07 -2.66
N THR A 85 -3.13 7.60 -3.30
CA THR A 85 -1.82 6.93 -3.39
C THR A 85 -1.09 7.01 -2.04
N LYS A 86 -0.57 5.88 -1.53
CA LYS A 86 0.13 5.80 -0.24
C LYS A 86 1.61 5.45 -0.34
N THR A 87 2.01 4.77 -1.41
CA THR A 87 3.43 4.62 -1.77
C THR A 87 3.64 5.17 -3.17
N ILE A 88 4.82 5.73 -3.40
CA ILE A 88 5.26 6.15 -4.73
C ILE A 88 6.28 5.14 -5.26
N ARG A 89 6.27 4.94 -6.57
CA ARG A 89 7.36 4.24 -7.25
C ARG A 89 8.40 5.29 -7.63
N MET A 90 9.62 5.10 -7.17
CA MET A 90 10.76 5.89 -7.62
C MET A 90 11.46 5.13 -8.74
N SER A 91 11.82 5.84 -9.81
CA SER A 91 12.70 5.32 -10.84
C SER A 91 13.90 6.24 -11.00
N VAL A 92 15.09 5.67 -11.05
CA VAL A 92 16.36 6.40 -11.10
C VAL A 92 17.08 6.05 -12.39
N LEU A 93 17.37 7.06 -13.21
CA LEU A 93 18.18 6.92 -14.42
C LEU A 93 19.56 7.55 -14.18
N LEU A 94 20.60 6.73 -14.30
CA LEU A 94 21.99 7.15 -14.23
C LEU A 94 22.60 7.09 -15.64
N LYS A 95 23.32 8.14 -16.04
CA LYS A 95 24.01 8.22 -17.33
C LYS A 95 25.50 8.53 -17.14
N GLY A 96 26.32 8.10 -18.10
CA GLY A 96 27.77 8.35 -18.10
C GLY A 96 28.54 7.49 -17.10
N ILE A 97 27.92 6.45 -16.55
CA ILE A 97 28.52 5.56 -15.56
C ILE A 97 29.27 4.42 -16.24
N SER A 98 30.50 4.15 -15.79
CA SER A 98 31.36 3.13 -16.42
C SER A 98 31.40 1.81 -15.65
N LEU A 99 30.80 1.77 -14.45
CA LEU A 99 30.67 0.59 -13.60
C LEU A 99 29.21 0.43 -13.17
N GLN A 100 28.81 -0.81 -12.93
CA GLN A 100 27.47 -1.11 -12.42
C GLN A 100 27.26 -0.46 -11.04
N PRO A 101 26.26 0.42 -10.88
CA PRO A 101 26.02 1.10 -9.63
C PRO A 101 25.33 0.16 -8.63
N LYS A 102 25.62 0.36 -7.35
CA LYS A 102 24.87 -0.25 -6.25
C LYS A 102 24.04 0.85 -5.60
N ILE A 103 22.71 0.74 -5.68
CA ILE A 103 21.78 1.71 -5.09
C ILE A 103 21.20 1.10 -3.82
N ARG A 104 21.30 1.83 -2.72
CA ARG A 104 20.76 1.46 -1.41
C ARG A 104 20.15 2.69 -0.76
N MET A 105 19.00 2.50 -0.12
CA MET A 105 18.33 3.56 0.63
C MET A 105 18.04 3.06 2.04
N ASP A 106 18.74 3.64 3.01
CA ASP A 106 18.65 3.22 4.41
C ASP A 106 17.57 3.99 5.18
N GLY A 107 17.13 3.41 6.29
CA GLY A 107 16.28 4.08 7.28
C GLY A 107 14.83 4.31 6.81
N LEU A 108 14.39 3.63 5.75
CA LEU A 108 13.04 3.79 5.23
C LEU A 108 12.04 2.88 5.96
N ALA A 109 10.80 3.34 6.01
CA ALA A 109 9.67 2.54 6.50
C ALA A 109 9.38 1.36 5.58
N SER A 110 9.10 0.19 6.15
CA SER A 110 8.86 -1.08 5.44
C SER A 110 7.45 -1.63 5.64
N ALA A 111 6.64 -0.93 6.44
CA ALA A 111 5.25 -1.23 6.63
C ALA A 111 4.44 0.08 6.69
N LEU A 112 3.14 -0.03 6.43
CA LEU A 112 2.17 1.02 6.59
C LEU A 112 1.00 0.52 7.43
N HIS A 113 0.40 1.41 8.22
CA HIS A 113 -0.77 1.08 9.02
C HIS A 113 -1.81 2.21 8.98
N PRO A 114 -3.12 1.90 8.90
CA PRO A 114 -4.17 2.91 8.98
C PRO A 114 -4.31 3.45 10.41
N VAL A 115 -4.46 4.76 10.54
CA VAL A 115 -4.73 5.45 11.79
C VAL A 115 -5.84 6.46 11.56
N LYS A 116 -6.84 6.46 12.45
CA LYS A 116 -7.91 7.45 12.42
C LYS A 116 -7.40 8.75 13.05
N ASP A 117 -7.49 9.83 12.31
CA ASP A 117 -7.27 11.17 12.83
C ASP A 117 -8.41 11.52 13.79
N ASN A 118 -8.07 11.87 15.03
CA ASN A 118 -9.08 12.16 16.06
C ASN A 118 -9.72 13.54 15.86
N ASP A 119 -9.04 14.47 15.19
CA ASP A 119 -9.52 15.83 14.97
C ASP A 119 -10.44 15.90 13.75
N THR A 120 -10.08 15.22 12.66
CA THR A 120 -10.86 15.24 11.41
C THR A 120 -11.78 14.03 11.25
N GLY A 121 -11.54 12.95 11.99
CA GLY A 121 -12.24 11.67 11.82
C GLY A 121 -11.84 10.89 10.57
N GLU A 122 -10.90 11.41 9.76
CA GLU A 122 -10.45 10.77 8.52
C GLU A 122 -9.41 9.68 8.79
N TRP A 123 -9.39 8.66 7.93
CA TRP A 123 -8.36 7.63 7.98
C TRP A 123 -7.11 8.07 7.22
N LYS A 124 -5.99 8.12 7.95
CA LYS A 124 -4.65 8.31 7.40
C LYS A 124 -3.93 6.97 7.34
N VAL A 125 -2.91 6.89 6.50
CA VAL A 125 -1.99 5.75 6.46
C VAL A 125 -0.63 6.28 6.83
N LEU A 126 -0.06 5.74 7.90
CA LEU A 126 1.23 6.17 8.41
C LEU A 126 2.30 5.13 8.08
N PRO A 127 3.54 5.56 7.80
CA PRO A 127 4.68 4.68 7.69
C PRO A 127 5.10 4.14 9.06
N VAL A 128 5.53 2.88 9.09
CA VAL A 128 6.15 2.24 10.25
C VAL A 128 7.63 2.02 9.93
N GLU A 129 8.48 2.77 10.62
CA GLU A 129 9.93 2.66 10.50
C GLU A 129 10.42 1.39 11.21
N GLN A 130 11.06 0.49 10.46
CA GLN A 130 11.69 -0.72 10.99
C GLN A 130 13.19 -0.77 10.65
N GLY A 131 13.75 0.37 10.24
CA GLY A 131 15.18 0.54 9.94
C GLY A 131 15.67 -0.34 8.79
N LYS A 132 14.85 -0.57 7.75
CA LYS A 132 15.21 -1.43 6.61
C LYS A 132 16.03 -0.67 5.57
N THR A 133 16.82 -1.44 4.82
CA THR A 133 17.52 -0.96 3.63
C THR A 133 16.75 -1.39 2.40
N TYR A 134 16.32 -0.44 1.59
CA TYR A 134 15.72 -0.72 0.30
C TYR A 134 16.77 -0.89 -0.77
N VAL A 135 16.67 -1.99 -1.52
CA VAL A 135 17.59 -2.36 -2.59
C VAL A 135 16.77 -2.55 -3.87
N PRO A 136 16.60 -1.50 -4.70
CA PRO A 136 15.87 -1.62 -5.95
C PRO A 136 16.63 -2.53 -6.93
N SER A 137 15.89 -3.17 -7.85
CA SER A 137 16.49 -3.87 -8.98
C SER A 137 17.16 -2.86 -9.91
N VAL A 138 18.40 -3.12 -10.33
CA VAL A 138 19.15 -2.22 -11.21
C VAL A 138 19.45 -2.93 -12.53
N GLU A 139 18.94 -2.38 -13.62
CA GLU A 139 19.31 -2.76 -14.98
C GLU A 139 20.46 -1.87 -15.44
N TYR A 140 21.60 -2.46 -15.84
CA TYR A 140 22.80 -1.72 -16.27
C TYR A 140 23.19 -2.08 -17.70
N ASP A 141 23.29 -1.07 -18.56
CA ASP A 141 23.82 -1.15 -19.92
C ASP A 141 25.20 -0.48 -19.99
N GLY A 142 26.25 -1.29 -19.88
CA GLY A 142 27.63 -0.80 -19.92
C GLY A 142 28.07 -0.27 -21.29
N THR A 143 27.38 -0.62 -22.37
CA THR A 143 27.69 -0.08 -23.71
C THR A 143 27.21 1.35 -23.85
N LYS A 144 26.03 1.64 -23.29
CA LYS A 144 25.46 3.01 -23.23
C LYS A 144 25.94 3.81 -22.04
N LYS A 145 26.60 3.16 -21.07
CA LYS A 145 26.99 3.76 -19.78
C LYS A 145 25.76 4.27 -19.02
N GLU A 146 24.69 3.48 -19.01
CA GLU A 146 23.41 3.83 -18.40
C GLU A 146 22.95 2.76 -17.41
N ALA A 147 22.29 3.18 -16.33
CA ALA A 147 21.56 2.27 -15.44
C ALA A 147 20.18 2.81 -15.11
N VAL A 148 19.21 1.92 -14.97
CA VAL A 148 17.85 2.20 -14.53
C VAL A 148 17.55 1.36 -13.28
N ALA A 149 16.98 2.00 -12.27
CA ALA A 149 16.47 1.35 -11.06
C ALA A 149 15.03 1.79 -10.77
#